data_AF-A0A848LQQ5-F1
#
_entry.id   AF-A0A848LQQ5-F1
#
_cell.length_a   1.000
_cell.length_b   1.000
_cell.length_c   1.000
_cell.angle_alpha   90.00
_cell.angle_beta   90.00
_cell.angle_gamma   90.00
#
_symmetry.space_group_name_H-M   'P 1'
#
loop_
_entity.id
_entity.type
_entity.pdbx_description
1 polymer ?
#
loop_
_entity_poly.entity_id
_entity_poly.type
_entity_poly.pdbx_seq_one_letter_code
_entity_poly.pdbx_strand_id
1 'polypeptide(L)'
;MKRIVLLTLPLLAACGPRYGMRVPDSLEKKLPYEARIELLEAENDLALAIDKVDEADNEIGRARDNIRRARSRQEAAEDEVDRAPDEVSREVAKLAIAEAEARVEYLRARQRLNVGLREVEELALRCAFAKFELARLTVARKAKVEGSERLDQKEYEEQVSECEAEVKEERAELAEDEKEEKAAREAWEAKKSALAKKTFDARASPYVENL
;
A
#
# COMPACT_ATOMS: atom_id res chain seq x y z
N MET A 1 -47.18 26.05 -10.84
CA MET A 1 -46.34 25.31 -11.82
C MET A 1 -45.04 24.92 -11.13
N LYS A 2 -44.91 23.69 -10.65
CA LYS A 2 -43.70 23.17 -9.98
C LYS A 2 -42.94 22.32 -11.01
N ARG A 3 -41.74 22.75 -11.40
CA ARG A 3 -40.86 22.00 -12.31
C ARG A 3 -40.23 20.85 -11.54
N ILE A 4 -40.60 19.63 -11.91
CA ILE A 4 -39.94 18.38 -11.52
C ILE A 4 -38.67 18.30 -12.37
N VAL A 5 -37.51 18.43 -11.75
CA VAL A 5 -36.23 18.13 -12.38
C VAL A 5 -35.97 16.65 -12.15
N LEU A 6 -36.27 15.85 -13.17
CA LEU A 6 -35.85 14.45 -13.28
C LEU A 6 -34.34 14.44 -13.53
N LEU A 7 -33.56 14.19 -12.47
CA LEU A 7 -32.16 13.81 -12.56
C LEU A 7 -32.09 12.34 -12.96
N THR A 8 -31.96 12.09 -14.25
CA THR A 8 -31.56 10.80 -14.80
C THR A 8 -30.04 10.65 -14.66
N LEU A 9 -29.59 9.95 -13.62
CA LEU A 9 -28.24 9.37 -13.58
C LEU A 9 -28.20 8.14 -14.51
N PRO A 10 -27.32 8.07 -15.52
CA PRO A 10 -27.07 6.81 -16.20
C PRO A 10 -26.13 5.97 -15.32
N LEU A 11 -26.70 5.00 -14.62
CA LEU A 11 -25.98 3.86 -14.06
C LEU A 11 -25.49 2.98 -15.21
N LEU A 12 -24.31 3.29 -15.77
CA LEU A 12 -23.53 2.30 -16.51
C LEU A 12 -22.72 1.50 -15.49
N ALA A 13 -23.39 0.53 -14.87
CA ALA A 13 -22.74 -0.55 -14.15
C ALA A 13 -22.05 -1.47 -15.17
N ALA A 14 -20.85 -1.09 -15.61
CA ALA A 14 -19.89 -2.03 -16.17
C ALA A 14 -19.29 -2.82 -14.99
N CYS A 15 -19.92 -3.94 -14.62
CA CYS A 15 -19.41 -4.87 -13.61
C CYS A 15 -18.24 -5.72 -14.16
N GLY A 16 -17.20 -5.05 -14.68
CA GLY A 16 -15.92 -5.66 -15.03
C GLY A 16 -14.79 -4.81 -14.42
N PRO A 17 -13.64 -5.39 -14.07
CA PRO A 17 -12.49 -4.61 -13.63
C PRO A 17 -12.14 -3.57 -14.72
N ARG A 18 -12.02 -2.30 -14.31
CA ARG A 18 -11.86 -1.13 -15.19
C ARG A 18 -10.73 -1.29 -16.22
N TYR A 19 -9.67 -2.03 -15.89
CA TYR A 19 -8.50 -2.31 -16.72
C TYR A 19 -8.43 -3.79 -17.13
N GLY A 20 -9.49 -4.28 -17.77
CA GLY A 20 -9.73 -5.71 -17.98
C GLY A 20 -9.51 -6.24 -19.39
N MET A 21 -9.05 -5.43 -20.35
CA MET A 21 -8.84 -5.89 -21.72
C MET A 21 -7.73 -6.95 -21.80
N ARG A 22 -8.01 -8.03 -22.52
CA ARG A 22 -7.10 -9.18 -22.65
C ARG A 22 -6.92 -9.57 -24.10
N VAL A 23 -5.70 -9.91 -24.46
CA VAL A 23 -5.37 -10.58 -25.72
C VAL A 23 -5.83 -12.03 -25.62
N PRO A 24 -6.56 -12.57 -26.60
CA PRO A 24 -6.96 -13.97 -26.59
C PRO A 24 -5.74 -14.91 -26.54
N ASP A 25 -5.77 -15.90 -25.65
CA ASP A 25 -4.68 -16.89 -25.48
C ASP A 25 -4.35 -17.66 -26.76
N SER A 26 -5.30 -17.74 -27.70
CA SER A 26 -5.07 -18.34 -29.02
C SER A 26 -4.04 -17.58 -29.84
N LEU A 27 -3.85 -16.27 -29.63
CA LEU A 27 -2.83 -15.48 -30.33
C LEU A 27 -1.44 -15.80 -29.79
N GLU A 28 -1.29 -15.93 -28.47
CA GLU A 28 -0.02 -16.28 -27.85
C GLU A 28 0.45 -17.68 -28.21
N LYS A 29 -0.46 -18.67 -28.26
CA LYS A 29 -0.15 -20.04 -28.67
C LYS A 29 0.37 -20.15 -30.10
N LYS A 30 0.06 -19.17 -30.96
CA LYS A 30 0.53 -19.10 -32.35
C LYS A 30 1.83 -18.31 -32.50
N LEU A 31 2.36 -17.72 -31.43
CA LEU A 31 3.62 -16.98 -31.49
C LEU A 31 4.80 -17.94 -31.74
N PRO A 32 5.75 -17.56 -32.61
CA PRO A 32 7.03 -18.25 -32.70
C PRO A 32 7.79 -18.11 -31.37
N TYR A 33 8.66 -19.08 -31.09
CA TYR A 33 9.39 -19.13 -29.82
C TYR A 33 10.19 -17.85 -29.56
N GLU A 34 10.84 -17.31 -30.60
CA GLU A 34 11.63 -16.09 -30.54
C GLU A 34 10.77 -14.87 -30.14
N ALA A 35 9.53 -14.82 -30.60
CA ALA A 35 8.60 -13.74 -30.23
C ALA A 35 8.10 -13.88 -28.78
N ARG A 36 7.95 -15.11 -28.27
CA ARG A 36 7.60 -15.34 -26.86
C ARG A 36 8.70 -14.87 -25.91
N ILE A 37 9.97 -14.95 -26.30
CA ILE A 37 11.09 -14.42 -25.49
C ILE A 37 10.92 -12.91 -25.27
N GLU A 38 10.39 -12.17 -26.24
CA GLU A 38 10.15 -10.73 -26.12
C GLU A 38 9.11 -10.38 -25.04
N LEU A 39 8.29 -11.36 -24.60
CA LEU A 39 7.32 -11.16 -23.52
C LEU A 39 7.91 -11.30 -22.11
N LEU A 40 9.11 -11.89 -21.98
CA LEU A 40 9.70 -12.18 -20.66
C LEU A 40 9.90 -10.92 -19.80
N GLU A 41 10.24 -9.78 -20.40
CA GLU A 41 10.37 -8.52 -19.67
C GLU A 41 9.03 -8.08 -19.06
N ALA A 42 7.95 -8.12 -19.86
CA ALA A 42 6.62 -7.77 -19.39
C ALA A 42 6.04 -8.80 -18.39
N GLU A 43 6.38 -10.08 -18.52
CA GLU A 43 6.06 -11.12 -17.53
C GLU A 43 6.77 -10.87 -16.20
N ASN A 44 8.05 -10.47 -16.24
CA ASN A 44 8.81 -10.13 -15.04
C ASN A 44 8.22 -8.89 -14.35
N ASP A 45 7.86 -7.85 -15.10
CA ASP A 45 7.21 -6.66 -14.54
C ASP A 45 5.88 -7.00 -13.86
N LEU A 46 5.10 -7.91 -14.44
CA LEU A 46 3.87 -8.41 -13.83
C LEU A 46 4.16 -9.19 -12.54
N ALA A 47 5.16 -10.08 -12.55
CA ALA A 47 5.57 -10.81 -11.35
C ALA A 47 6.03 -9.87 -10.22
N LEU A 48 6.81 -8.84 -10.55
CA LEU A 48 7.22 -7.81 -9.58
C LEU A 48 6.02 -7.05 -9.00
N ALA A 49 4.97 -6.81 -9.79
CA ALA A 49 3.76 -6.16 -9.29
C ALA A 49 2.97 -7.07 -8.33
N ILE A 50 2.96 -8.39 -8.57
CA ILE A 50 2.38 -9.38 -7.64
C ILE A 50 3.16 -9.37 -6.32
N ASP A 51 4.49 -9.43 -6.39
CA ASP A 51 5.35 -9.43 -5.20
C ASP A 51 5.14 -8.18 -4.33
N LYS A 52 4.90 -7.02 -4.96
CA LYS A 52 4.61 -5.76 -4.22
C LYS A 52 3.29 -5.80 -3.48
N VAL A 53 2.24 -6.39 -4.04
CA VAL A 53 0.96 -6.56 -3.35
C VAL A 53 1.14 -7.49 -2.15
N ASP A 54 1.84 -8.61 -2.34
CA ASP A 54 2.15 -9.55 -1.26
C ASP A 54 2.98 -8.87 -0.15
N GLU A 55 3.98 -8.05 -0.51
CA GLU A 55 4.76 -7.27 0.44
C GLU A 55 3.89 -6.27 1.23
N ALA A 56 2.97 -5.58 0.56
CA ALA A 56 2.04 -4.64 1.18
C ALA A 56 1.07 -5.33 2.16
N ASP A 57 0.53 -6.49 1.79
CA ASP A 57 -0.31 -7.30 2.68
C ASP A 57 0.48 -7.79 3.91
N ASN A 58 1.73 -8.21 3.72
CA ASN A 58 2.64 -8.59 4.81
C ASN A 58 2.98 -7.41 5.73
N GLU A 59 3.18 -6.21 5.20
CA GLU A 59 3.38 -4.97 5.96
C GLU A 59 2.16 -4.65 6.86
N ILE A 60 0.94 -4.82 6.34
CA ILE A 60 -0.30 -4.65 7.13
C ILE A 60 -0.36 -5.67 8.28
N GLY A 61 -0.01 -6.93 8.00
CA GLY A 61 0.09 -7.98 9.03
C GLY A 61 1.07 -7.61 10.14
N ARG A 62 2.28 -7.19 9.76
CA ARG A 62 3.32 -6.74 10.70
C ARG A 62 2.88 -5.52 11.52
N ALA A 63 2.20 -4.55 10.90
CA ALA A 63 1.68 -3.37 11.58
C ALA A 63 0.66 -3.73 12.66
N ARG A 64 -0.26 -4.68 12.39
CA ARG A 64 -1.24 -5.16 13.38
C ARG A 64 -0.57 -5.76 14.61
N ASP A 65 0.43 -6.61 14.40
CA ASP A 65 1.18 -7.22 15.50
C ASP A 65 1.98 -6.19 16.31
N ASN A 66 2.59 -5.22 15.64
CA ASN A 66 3.29 -4.12 16.30
C ASN A 66 2.36 -3.30 17.18
N ILE A 67 1.15 -2.96 16.70
CA ILE A 67 0.15 -2.23 17.49
C ILE A 67 -0.27 -3.03 18.72
N ARG A 68 -0.52 -4.34 18.56
CA ARG A 68 -0.90 -5.21 19.67
C ARG A 68 0.18 -5.24 20.75
N ARG A 69 1.45 -5.41 20.37
CA ARG A 69 2.59 -5.35 21.30
C ARG A 69 2.72 -3.98 21.98
N ALA A 70 2.59 -2.89 21.21
CA ALA A 70 2.66 -1.54 21.74
C ALA A 70 1.55 -1.24 22.77
N ARG A 71 0.32 -1.69 22.52
CA ARG A 71 -0.78 -1.57 23.50
C ARG A 71 -0.53 -2.36 24.78
N SER A 72 -0.04 -3.60 24.67
CA SER A 72 0.30 -4.39 25.86
C SER A 72 1.37 -3.71 26.72
N ARG A 73 2.32 -3.01 26.09
CA ARG A 73 3.33 -2.21 26.81
C ARG A 73 2.76 -0.95 27.42
N GLN A 74 1.84 -0.29 26.72
CA GLN A 74 1.13 0.86 27.26
C GLN A 74 0.41 0.47 28.55
N GLU A 75 -0.37 -0.62 28.53
CA GLU A 75 -1.05 -1.16 29.71
C GLU A 75 -0.05 -1.49 30.84
N ALA A 76 1.08 -2.13 30.52
CA ALA A 76 2.11 -2.41 31.51
C ALA A 76 2.75 -1.15 32.12
N ALA A 77 2.96 -0.10 31.31
CA ALA A 77 3.50 1.17 31.78
C ALA A 77 2.50 1.94 32.66
N GLU A 78 1.20 1.86 32.33
CA GLU A 78 0.12 2.41 33.16
C GLU A 78 0.10 1.76 34.55
N ASP A 79 0.21 0.43 34.60
CA ASP A 79 0.31 -0.37 35.83
C ASP A 79 1.54 -0.02 36.70
N GLU A 80 2.65 0.42 36.09
CA GLU A 80 3.90 0.74 36.80
C GLU A 80 3.81 2.04 37.61
N VAL A 81 3.02 3.03 37.18
CA VAL A 81 2.90 4.32 37.87
C VAL A 81 2.37 4.15 39.29
N ASP A 82 1.37 3.29 39.47
CA ASP A 82 0.74 3.04 40.78
C ASP A 82 1.65 2.25 41.74
N ARG A 83 2.66 1.55 41.20
CA ARG A 83 3.60 0.71 41.96
C ARG A 83 4.94 1.39 42.22
N ALA A 84 5.15 2.60 41.71
CA ALA A 84 6.42 3.31 41.81
C ALA A 84 6.73 3.73 43.26
N PRO A 85 7.89 3.35 43.82
CA PRO A 85 8.20 3.54 45.25
C PRO A 85 8.60 4.97 45.62
N ASP A 86 9.03 5.77 44.65
CA ASP A 86 9.55 7.12 44.85
C ASP A 86 9.17 8.06 43.68
N GLU A 87 9.41 9.36 43.85
CA GLU A 87 9.02 10.38 42.87
C GLU A 87 9.79 10.28 41.55
N VAL A 88 11.07 9.90 41.58
CA VAL A 88 11.88 9.75 40.36
C VAL A 88 11.37 8.57 39.55
N SER A 89 11.06 7.46 40.21
CA SER A 89 10.43 6.28 39.60
C SER A 89 9.05 6.61 39.00
N ARG A 90 8.24 7.43 39.69
CA ARG A 90 6.96 7.92 39.15
C ARG A 90 7.14 8.78 37.90
N GLU A 91 8.13 9.67 37.87
CA GLU A 91 8.43 10.48 36.69
C GLU A 91 8.84 9.62 35.49
N VAL A 92 9.69 8.61 35.70
CA VAL A 92 10.10 7.66 34.66
C VAL A 92 8.89 6.88 34.13
N ALA A 93 8.01 6.42 35.01
CA ALA A 93 6.81 5.68 34.62
C ALA A 93 5.84 6.56 33.81
N LYS A 94 5.64 7.84 34.19
CA LYS A 94 4.85 8.80 33.40
C LYS A 94 5.44 9.05 31.99
N LEU A 95 6.77 9.14 31.88
CA LEU A 95 7.44 9.26 30.58
C LEU A 95 7.28 8.00 29.72
N ALA A 96 7.30 6.82 30.34
CA ALA A 96 7.09 5.55 29.65
C ALA A 96 5.65 5.43 29.11
N ILE A 97 4.64 5.84 29.88
CA ILE A 97 3.25 5.91 29.38
C ILE A 97 3.16 6.84 28.18
N ALA A 98 3.68 8.06 28.31
CA ALA A 98 3.60 9.05 27.25
C ALA A 98 4.27 8.58 25.95
N GLU A 99 5.41 7.90 26.05
CA GLU A 99 6.11 7.27 24.92
C GLU A 99 5.27 6.14 24.31
N ALA A 100 4.74 5.22 25.14
CA ALA A 100 3.96 4.08 24.68
C ALA A 100 2.66 4.52 23.97
N GLU A 101 1.96 5.53 24.50
CA GLU A 101 0.79 6.14 23.86
C GLU A 101 1.14 6.71 22.48
N ALA A 102 2.21 7.52 22.38
CA ALA A 102 2.64 8.07 21.09
C ALA A 102 3.09 6.98 20.11
N ARG A 103 3.69 5.90 20.60
CA ARG A 103 4.05 4.75 19.76
C ARG A 103 2.81 4.08 19.18
N VAL A 104 1.74 3.91 19.97
CA VAL A 104 0.47 3.37 19.49
C VAL A 104 -0.16 4.30 18.45
N GLU A 105 -0.13 5.62 18.67
CA GLU A 105 -0.61 6.62 17.70
C GLU A 105 0.16 6.56 16.38
N TYR A 106 1.49 6.58 16.46
CA TYR A 106 2.39 6.41 15.32
C TYR A 106 2.07 5.14 14.53
N LEU A 107 2.01 3.99 15.20
CA LEU A 107 1.76 2.71 14.54
C LEU A 107 0.37 2.64 13.90
N ARG A 108 -0.65 3.32 14.47
CA ARG A 108 -1.97 3.43 13.83
C ARG A 108 -1.95 4.34 12.61
N ALA A 109 -1.24 5.46 12.64
CA ALA A 109 -1.06 6.31 11.47
C ALA A 109 -0.33 5.54 10.36
N ARG A 110 0.75 4.83 10.71
CA ARG A 110 1.45 3.92 9.80
C ARG A 110 0.55 2.84 9.21
N GLN A 111 -0.34 2.25 10.03
CA GLN A 111 -1.28 1.25 9.55
C GLN A 111 -2.26 1.83 8.52
N ARG A 112 -2.79 3.04 8.72
CA ARG A 112 -3.66 3.70 7.73
C ARG A 112 -2.93 3.89 6.41
N LEU A 113 -1.73 4.46 6.46
CA LEU A 113 -0.87 4.62 5.28
C LEU A 113 -0.58 3.28 4.57
N ASN A 114 -0.25 2.23 5.32
CA ASN A 114 0.00 0.90 4.74
C ASN A 114 -1.23 0.32 4.03
N VAL A 115 -2.45 0.58 4.54
CA VAL A 115 -3.69 0.15 3.88
C VAL A 115 -3.89 0.90 2.57
N GLY A 116 -3.73 2.23 2.56
CA GLY A 116 -3.82 3.02 1.34
C GLY A 116 -2.75 2.65 0.30
N LEU A 117 -1.51 2.42 0.74
CA LEU A 117 -0.44 1.93 -0.14
C LEU A 117 -0.79 0.57 -0.77
N ARG A 118 -1.40 -0.34 -0.01
CA ARG A 118 -1.84 -1.63 -0.54
C ARG A 118 -2.91 -1.49 -1.63
N GLU A 119 -3.83 -0.55 -1.50
CA GLU A 119 -4.83 -0.25 -2.55
C GLU A 119 -4.16 0.30 -3.81
N VAL A 120 -3.15 1.17 -3.66
CA VAL A 120 -2.32 1.66 -4.78
C VAL A 120 -1.56 0.52 -5.45
N GLU A 121 -0.95 -0.41 -4.70
CA GLU A 121 -0.22 -1.54 -5.27
C GLU A 121 -1.16 -2.54 -5.98
N GLU A 122 -2.39 -2.75 -5.49
CA GLU A 122 -3.41 -3.53 -6.22
C GLU A 122 -3.83 -2.87 -7.54
N LEU A 123 -3.97 -1.55 -7.56
CA LEU A 123 -4.21 -0.81 -8.78
C LEU A 123 -3.00 -0.91 -9.72
N ALA A 124 -1.78 -0.77 -9.20
CA ALA A 124 -0.55 -0.93 -9.97
C ALA A 124 -0.42 -2.33 -10.58
N LEU A 125 -0.83 -3.39 -9.85
CA LEU A 125 -0.93 -4.75 -10.38
C LEU A 125 -1.92 -4.84 -11.55
N ARG A 126 -3.09 -4.20 -11.45
CA ARG A 126 -4.03 -4.10 -12.58
C ARG A 126 -3.40 -3.39 -13.78
N CYS A 127 -2.62 -2.33 -13.56
CA CYS A 127 -1.89 -1.67 -14.64
C CYS A 127 -0.79 -2.55 -15.24
N ALA A 128 -0.10 -3.34 -14.41
CA ALA A 128 0.91 -4.29 -14.89
C ALA A 128 0.28 -5.38 -15.79
N PHE A 129 -0.90 -5.88 -15.44
CA PHE A 129 -1.69 -6.74 -16.33
C PHE A 129 -2.02 -6.03 -17.65
N ALA A 130 -2.52 -4.78 -17.61
CA ALA A 130 -2.81 -4.02 -18.82
C ALA A 130 -1.58 -3.83 -19.73
N LYS A 131 -0.42 -3.53 -19.14
CA LYS A 131 0.86 -3.42 -19.86
C LYS A 131 1.29 -4.73 -20.48
N PHE A 132 1.15 -5.82 -19.74
CA PHE A 132 1.45 -7.16 -20.24
C PHE A 132 0.56 -7.52 -21.44
N GLU A 133 -0.73 -7.19 -21.38
CA GLU A 133 -1.66 -7.43 -22.49
C GLU A 133 -1.33 -6.56 -23.71
N LEU A 134 -0.94 -5.30 -23.52
CA LEU A 134 -0.43 -4.46 -24.62
C LEU A 134 0.85 -5.05 -25.24
N ALA A 135 1.76 -5.58 -24.42
CA ALA A 135 2.96 -6.25 -24.90
C ALA A 135 2.61 -7.52 -25.72
N ARG A 136 1.69 -8.35 -25.24
CA ARG A 136 1.18 -9.53 -25.98
C ARG A 136 0.62 -9.13 -27.34
N LEU A 137 -0.17 -8.06 -27.41
CA LEU A 137 -0.73 -7.57 -28.67
C LEU A 137 0.36 -7.06 -29.61
N THR A 138 1.30 -6.28 -29.09
CA THR A 138 2.41 -5.71 -29.85
C THR A 138 3.26 -6.81 -30.47
N VAL A 139 3.62 -7.82 -29.69
CA VAL A 139 4.39 -8.99 -30.15
C VAL A 139 3.59 -9.80 -31.17
N ALA A 140 2.29 -10.05 -30.94
CA ALA A 140 1.44 -10.76 -31.90
C ALA A 140 1.32 -10.05 -33.25
N ARG A 141 1.18 -8.72 -33.23
CA ARG A 141 1.16 -7.88 -34.44
C ARG A 141 2.50 -7.89 -35.16
N LYS A 142 3.61 -7.77 -34.43
CA LYS A 142 4.98 -7.84 -34.98
C LYS A 142 5.24 -9.20 -35.65
N ALA A 143 4.76 -10.29 -35.05
CA ALA A 143 4.82 -11.64 -35.58
C ALA A 143 3.76 -11.94 -36.66
N LYS A 144 2.89 -10.98 -37.00
CA LYS A 144 1.80 -11.11 -37.98
C LYS A 144 0.87 -12.29 -37.69
N VAL A 145 0.59 -12.55 -36.42
CA VAL A 145 -0.33 -13.62 -36.02
C VAL A 145 -1.74 -13.26 -36.47
N GLU A 146 -2.38 -14.17 -37.21
CA GLU A 146 -3.76 -14.01 -37.68
C GLU A 146 -4.74 -13.76 -36.53
N GLY A 147 -5.51 -12.69 -36.64
CA GLY A 147 -6.49 -12.23 -35.67
C GLY A 147 -5.99 -11.07 -34.80
N SER A 148 -4.67 -10.81 -34.76
CA SER A 148 -4.10 -9.68 -34.01
C SER A 148 -4.45 -8.32 -34.62
N GLU A 149 -4.79 -8.27 -35.91
CA GLU A 149 -5.24 -7.08 -36.63
C GLU A 149 -6.64 -6.61 -36.22
N ARG A 150 -7.44 -7.48 -35.59
CA ARG A 150 -8.83 -7.19 -35.20
C ARG A 150 -8.94 -6.49 -33.85
N LEU A 151 -7.89 -6.54 -33.04
CA LEU A 151 -7.82 -5.87 -31.74
C LEU A 151 -7.30 -4.46 -31.95
N ASP A 152 -7.93 -3.44 -31.36
CA ASP A 152 -7.45 -2.06 -31.50
C ASP A 152 -6.34 -1.78 -30.50
N GLN A 153 -5.10 -1.66 -30.99
CA GLN A 153 -3.95 -1.34 -30.15
C GLN A 153 -4.09 0.00 -29.42
N LYS A 154 -4.80 0.98 -29.99
CA LYS A 154 -4.99 2.27 -29.33
C LYS A 154 -5.83 2.13 -28.06
N GLU A 155 -6.82 1.25 -28.05
CA GLU A 155 -7.61 0.98 -26.84
C GLU A 155 -6.72 0.41 -25.72
N TYR A 156 -5.81 -0.51 -26.03
CA TYR A 156 -4.86 -1.05 -25.06
C TYR A 156 -3.88 0.01 -24.55
N GLU A 157 -3.36 0.86 -25.43
CA GLU A 157 -2.50 1.99 -25.07
C GLU A 157 -3.23 3.00 -24.17
N GLU A 158 -4.48 3.33 -24.50
CA GLU A 158 -5.35 4.22 -23.72
C GLU A 158 -5.60 3.63 -22.33
N GLN A 159 -5.97 2.36 -22.23
CA GLN A 159 -6.17 1.66 -20.95
C GLN A 159 -4.92 1.72 -20.06
N VAL A 160 -3.73 1.49 -20.61
CA VAL A 160 -2.47 1.59 -19.85
C VAL A 160 -2.29 3.02 -19.35
N SER A 161 -2.48 4.02 -20.22
CA SER A 161 -2.27 5.42 -19.87
C SER A 161 -3.25 5.93 -18.80
N GLU A 162 -4.52 5.53 -18.87
CA GLU A 162 -5.54 5.85 -17.87
C GLU A 162 -5.21 5.19 -16.53
N CYS A 163 -4.77 3.93 -16.56
CA CYS A 163 -4.40 3.19 -15.35
C CYS A 163 -3.20 3.83 -14.65
N GLU A 164 -2.16 4.20 -15.39
CA GLU A 164 -0.98 4.89 -14.83
C GLU A 164 -1.34 6.27 -14.26
N ALA A 165 -2.28 6.99 -14.87
CA ALA A 165 -2.79 8.24 -14.35
C ALA A 165 -3.55 8.03 -13.03
N GLU A 166 -4.42 7.01 -12.95
CA GLU A 166 -5.16 6.65 -11.73
C GLU A 166 -4.20 6.25 -10.60
N VAL A 167 -3.16 5.42 -10.87
CA VAL A 167 -2.13 5.08 -9.86
C VAL A 167 -1.45 6.33 -9.31
N LYS A 168 -1.15 7.30 -10.18
CA LYS A 168 -0.49 8.54 -9.76
C LYS A 168 -1.40 9.42 -8.91
N GLU A 169 -2.69 9.47 -9.26
CA GLU A 169 -3.71 10.19 -8.50
C GLU A 169 -3.89 9.57 -7.12
N GLU A 170 -4.19 8.27 -7.04
CA GLU A 170 -4.37 7.51 -5.79
C GLU A 170 -3.14 7.63 -4.88
N ARG A 171 -1.92 7.53 -5.44
CA ARG A 171 -0.70 7.73 -4.65
C ARG A 171 -0.56 9.16 -4.14
N ALA A 172 -1.05 10.16 -4.88
CA ALA A 172 -1.04 11.56 -4.42
C ALA A 172 -2.08 11.81 -3.32
N GLU A 173 -3.19 11.09 -3.30
CA GLU A 173 -4.20 11.17 -2.23
C GLU A 173 -3.67 10.72 -0.87
N LEU A 174 -2.67 9.82 -0.86
CA LEU A 174 -1.98 9.38 0.36
C LEU A 174 -1.07 10.45 0.99
N ALA A 175 -0.89 11.62 0.36
CA ALA A 175 0.01 12.65 0.85
C ALA A 175 -0.37 13.18 2.26
N GLU A 176 -1.66 13.20 2.61
CA GLU A 176 -2.08 13.58 3.96
C GLU A 176 -1.79 12.46 4.97
N ASP A 177 -2.03 11.20 4.63
CA ASP A 177 -1.67 10.05 5.49
C ASP A 177 -0.15 9.96 5.72
N GLU A 178 0.66 10.26 4.70
CA GLU A 178 2.12 10.36 4.83
C GLU A 178 2.55 11.46 5.80
N LYS A 179 1.88 12.63 5.75
CA LYS A 179 2.14 13.72 6.70
C LYS A 179 1.73 13.35 8.11
N GLU A 180 0.56 12.72 8.29
CA GLU A 180 0.09 12.25 9.59
C GLU A 180 1.04 11.21 10.19
N GLU A 181 1.45 10.22 9.41
CA GLU A 181 2.41 9.19 9.84
C GLU A 181 3.73 9.83 10.27
N LYS A 182 4.26 10.76 9.47
CA LYS A 182 5.51 11.45 9.76
C LYS A 182 5.41 12.29 11.03
N ALA A 183 4.34 13.06 11.19
CA ALA A 183 4.12 13.89 12.38
C ALA A 183 3.99 13.02 13.65
N ALA A 184 3.25 11.91 13.57
CA ALA A 184 3.11 10.98 14.68
C ALA A 184 4.44 10.28 15.02
N ARG A 185 5.24 9.93 14.00
CA ARG A 185 6.59 9.38 14.18
C ARG A 185 7.52 10.36 14.88
N GLU A 186 7.56 11.62 14.44
CA GLU A 186 8.38 12.66 15.06
C GLU A 186 7.97 12.90 16.51
N ALA A 187 6.67 12.92 16.80
CA ALA A 187 6.16 13.04 18.16
C ALA A 187 6.58 11.84 19.05
N TRP A 188 6.49 10.62 18.53
CA TRP A 188 6.94 9.41 19.23
C TRP A 188 8.45 9.45 19.49
N GLU A 189 9.27 9.75 18.49
CA GLU A 189 10.74 9.82 18.63
C GLU A 189 11.17 10.89 19.64
N ALA A 190 10.44 12.01 19.73
CA ALA A 190 10.68 13.04 20.75
C ALA A 190 10.42 12.52 22.17
N LYS A 191 9.31 11.80 22.38
CA LYS A 191 8.96 11.20 23.69
C LYS A 191 9.90 10.06 24.06
N LYS A 192 10.25 9.20 23.09
CA LYS A 192 11.28 8.16 23.23
C LYS A 192 12.62 8.77 23.66
N SER A 193 13.05 9.84 22.99
CA SER A 193 14.27 10.57 23.33
C SER A 193 14.24 11.18 24.73
N ALA A 194 13.07 11.64 25.20
CA ALA A 194 12.93 12.14 26.56
C ALA A 194 13.05 11.02 27.61
N LEU A 195 12.39 9.87 27.37
CA LEU A 195 12.50 8.68 28.22
C LEU A 195 13.94 8.15 28.27
N ALA A 196 14.59 8.06 27.11
CA ALA A 196 16.00 7.68 26.97
C ALA A 196 16.91 8.52 27.86
N LYS A 197 16.79 9.86 27.78
CA LYS A 197 17.59 10.80 28.59
C LYS A 197 17.41 10.61 30.10
N LYS A 198 16.20 10.28 30.55
CA LYS A 198 15.91 10.07 31.98
C LYS A 198 16.38 8.70 32.48
N THR A 199 16.38 7.71 31.60
CA THR A 199 16.67 6.30 31.94
C THR A 199 18.07 5.83 31.52
N PHE A 200 18.88 6.71 30.91
CA PHE A 200 20.15 6.36 30.28
C PHE A 200 20.00 5.18 29.30
N ASP A 201 18.99 5.29 28.42
CA ASP A 201 18.59 4.29 27.40
C ASP A 201 18.05 2.95 27.93
N ALA A 202 18.04 2.71 29.24
CA ALA A 202 17.64 1.43 29.82
C ALA A 202 16.21 1.00 29.45
N ARG A 203 15.32 1.94 29.11
CA ARG A 203 13.92 1.69 28.73
C ARG A 203 13.56 2.08 27.29
N ALA A 204 14.45 2.73 26.57
CA ALA A 204 14.21 3.25 25.21
C ALA A 204 15.07 2.56 24.13
N SER A 205 15.84 1.54 24.51
CA SER A 205 16.72 0.78 23.62
C SER A 205 15.93 -0.06 22.60
N PRO A 206 16.45 -0.23 21.35
CA PRO A 206 15.84 -1.11 20.34
C PRO A 206 15.62 -2.56 20.80
N TYR A 207 16.43 -3.06 21.74
CA TYR A 207 16.25 -4.39 22.33
C TYR A 207 15.03 -4.46 23.24
N VAL A 208 14.76 -3.35 23.95
CA VAL A 208 13.55 -3.20 24.73
C VAL A 208 12.37 -3.03 23.81
N GLU A 209 12.49 -2.47 22.60
CA GLU A 209 11.40 -2.21 21.64
C GLU A 209 10.82 -3.43 20.91
N ASN A 210 11.56 -4.54 20.85
CA ASN A 210 11.17 -5.75 20.12
C ASN A 210 10.61 -6.88 21.01
N LEU A 211 10.68 -6.73 22.34
CA LEU A 211 10.12 -7.66 23.35
C LEU A 211 8.58 -7.61 23.47
#